data_AF-A0A7V7WVB8-F1
#
_entry.id   AF-A0A7V7WVB8-F1
#
_cell.length_a   1.000
_cell.length_b   1.000
_cell.length_c   1.000
_cell.angle_alpha   90.00
_cell.angle_beta   90.00
_cell.angle_gamma   90.00
#
_symmetry.space_group_name_H-M   'P 1'
#
loop_
_entity.id
_entity.type
_entity.pdbx_description
1 polymer ?
#
loop_
_entity_poly.entity_id
_entity_poly.type
_entity_poly.pdbx_seq_one_letter_code
_entity_poly.pdbx_strand_id
1 'polypeptide(L)'
;MHPSTPRGYPVLTAAMLKPEDVPIPTVVAKRLFKDFMLEVGYVSEHDAPECVRYFVSAMRLEEMSLRDEVSSTQAEVEFQQPHIAARLAELRSSLSDRPEPLEASYIREEIAQLRTELSTFKEAVAKAKAALQAFKRDKRSFFVAYVNEQLHGPANR
;
A
#
# COMPACT_ATOMS: atom_id res chain seq x y z
N MET A 1 -3.26 43.18 -19.17
CA MET A 1 -4.12 42.54 -18.13
C MET A 1 -4.82 41.37 -18.79
N HIS A 2 -4.36 40.14 -18.56
CA HIS A 2 -5.08 38.96 -19.04
C HIS A 2 -6.15 38.59 -18.01
N PRO A 3 -7.40 38.35 -18.42
CA PRO A 3 -8.45 37.92 -17.52
C PRO A 3 -8.15 36.47 -17.09
N SER A 4 -7.73 36.29 -15.85
CA SER A 4 -7.56 34.99 -15.20
C SER A 4 -8.94 34.46 -14.79
N THR A 5 -9.59 33.75 -15.71
CA THR A 5 -10.62 32.77 -15.32
C THR A 5 -10.01 31.79 -14.31
N PRO A 6 -10.69 31.45 -13.20
CA PRO A 6 -10.25 30.38 -12.32
C PRO A 6 -10.40 29.07 -13.09
N ARG A 7 -9.34 28.62 -13.76
CA ARG A 7 -9.30 27.29 -14.37
C ARG A 7 -9.14 26.31 -13.22
N GLY A 8 -10.22 25.62 -12.85
CA GLY A 8 -10.09 24.43 -12.01
C GLY A 8 -9.16 23.46 -12.72
N TYR A 9 -8.15 22.94 -12.02
CA TYR A 9 -7.27 21.93 -12.57
C TYR A 9 -8.06 20.66 -12.91
N PRO A 10 -7.72 19.90 -13.96
CA PRO A 10 -8.39 18.64 -14.24
C PRO A 10 -8.09 17.61 -13.14
N VAL A 11 -9.06 16.74 -12.84
CA VAL A 11 -8.81 15.55 -12.01
C VAL A 11 -8.18 14.50 -12.91
N LEU A 12 -6.95 14.13 -12.58
CA LEU A 12 -6.24 13.08 -13.30
C LEU A 12 -6.83 11.72 -12.96
N THR A 13 -7.07 10.88 -13.97
CA THR A 13 -7.53 9.49 -13.79
C THR A 13 -6.55 8.52 -14.41
N ALA A 14 -6.56 7.26 -13.97
CA ALA A 14 -5.70 6.21 -14.51
C ALA A 14 -5.90 5.97 -16.02
N ALA A 15 -7.12 6.19 -16.53
CA ALA A 15 -7.47 6.03 -17.94
C ALA A 15 -6.85 7.10 -18.86
N MET A 16 -6.47 8.25 -18.28
CA MET A 16 -5.76 9.31 -19.01
C MET A 16 -4.30 8.95 -19.29
N LEU A 17 -3.77 7.91 -18.65
CA LEU A 17 -2.37 7.47 -18.80
C LEU A 17 -2.30 6.32 -19.79
N LYS A 18 -1.91 6.65 -21.03
CA LYS A 18 -1.80 5.68 -22.12
C LYS A 18 -0.37 5.15 -22.24
N PRO A 19 -0.20 3.85 -22.55
CA PRO A 19 -1.24 2.82 -22.71
C PRO A 19 -1.81 2.37 -21.37
N GLU A 20 -3.10 2.00 -21.31
CA GLU A 20 -3.75 1.67 -20.03
C GLU A 20 -3.19 0.42 -19.34
N ASP A 21 -2.70 -0.56 -20.10
CA ASP A 21 -2.23 -1.84 -19.53
C ASP A 21 -0.70 -1.93 -19.41
N VAL A 22 0.01 -0.85 -19.68
CA VAL A 22 1.47 -0.83 -19.60
C VAL A 22 1.92 -0.20 -18.27
N PRO A 23 2.70 -0.93 -17.45
CA PRO A 23 3.23 -0.38 -16.21
C PRO A 23 4.02 0.90 -16.44
N ILE A 24 3.85 1.88 -15.54
CA ILE A 24 4.56 3.14 -15.59
C ILE A 24 5.80 3.03 -14.70
N PRO A 25 7.01 2.83 -15.24
CA PRO A 25 8.23 2.85 -14.44
C PRO A 25 8.54 4.28 -13.99
N THR A 26 9.38 4.40 -12.97
CA THR A 26 9.79 5.68 -12.38
C THR A 26 10.27 6.72 -13.41
N VAL A 27 11.01 6.30 -14.44
CA VAL A 27 11.49 7.22 -15.50
C VAL A 27 10.33 7.83 -16.30
N VAL A 28 9.34 7.01 -16.64
CA VAL A 28 8.15 7.46 -17.38
C VAL A 28 7.29 8.34 -16.49
N ALA A 29 7.09 7.96 -15.22
CA ALA A 29 6.33 8.75 -14.26
C ALA A 29 6.89 10.17 -14.10
N LYS A 30 8.22 10.34 -14.03
CA LYS A 30 8.87 11.67 -13.93
C LYS A 30 8.54 12.57 -15.13
N ARG A 31 8.60 12.00 -16.33
CA ARG A 31 8.30 12.73 -17.56
C ARG A 31 6.82 13.10 -17.61
N LEU A 32 5.93 12.13 -17.38
CA LEU A 32 4.48 12.38 -17.33
C LEU A 32 4.11 13.45 -16.30
N PHE A 33 4.75 13.43 -15.12
CA PHE A 33 4.57 14.46 -14.12
C PHE A 33 4.97 15.84 -14.63
N LYS A 34 6.18 15.97 -15.17
CA LYS A 34 6.65 17.24 -15.72
C LYS A 34 5.69 17.76 -16.79
N ASP A 35 5.37 16.92 -17.77
CA ASP A 35 4.60 17.30 -18.94
C ASP A 35 3.18 17.72 -18.54
N PHE A 36 2.53 16.94 -17.67
CA PHE A 36 1.18 17.25 -17.18
C PHE A 36 1.14 18.55 -16.37
N MET A 37 2.10 18.75 -15.45
CA MET A 37 2.13 19.93 -14.59
C MET A 37 2.40 21.24 -15.37
N LEU A 38 3.17 21.15 -16.47
CA LEU A 38 3.35 22.25 -17.42
C LEU A 38 2.09 22.49 -18.26
N GLU A 39 1.46 21.42 -18.77
CA GLU A 39 0.27 21.50 -19.62
C GLU A 39 -0.91 22.17 -18.90
N VAL A 40 -1.15 21.80 -17.63
CA VAL A 40 -2.21 22.42 -16.81
C VAL A 40 -1.83 23.80 -16.27
N GLY A 41 -0.59 24.26 -16.52
CA GLY A 41 -0.07 25.55 -16.09
C GLY A 41 0.09 25.68 -14.58
N TYR A 42 0.28 24.56 -13.85
CA TYR A 42 0.53 24.58 -12.41
C TYR A 42 1.97 24.98 -12.08
N VAL A 43 2.93 24.63 -12.95
CA VAL A 43 4.36 24.96 -12.80
C VAL A 43 4.88 25.65 -14.06
N SER A 44 5.88 26.51 -13.92
CA SER A 44 6.63 27.10 -15.04
C SER A 44 7.75 26.17 -15.54
N GLU A 45 8.28 26.38 -16.75
CA GLU A 45 9.45 25.62 -17.24
C GLU A 45 10.67 25.77 -16.34
N HIS A 46 10.82 26.93 -15.70
CA HIS A 46 11.92 27.23 -14.78
C HIS A 46 11.84 26.40 -13.50
N ASP A 47 10.64 26.24 -12.94
CA ASP A 47 10.44 25.57 -11.65
C ASP A 47 10.19 24.06 -11.79
N ALA A 48 9.85 23.60 -13.00
CA ALA A 48 9.58 22.20 -13.30
C ALA A 48 10.68 21.21 -12.84
N PRO A 49 11.99 21.49 -12.98
CA PRO A 49 13.03 20.59 -12.47
C PRO A 49 12.93 20.36 -10.96
N GLU A 50 12.61 21.40 -10.19
CA GLU A 50 12.47 21.30 -8.74
C GLU A 50 11.21 20.53 -8.34
N CYS A 51 10.07 20.81 -8.96
CA CYS A 51 8.85 20.04 -8.74
C CYS A 51 9.03 18.55 -9.05
N VAL A 52 9.75 18.21 -10.13
CA VAL A 52 10.10 16.83 -10.47
C VAL A 52 10.98 16.20 -9.38
N ARG A 53 11.91 16.95 -8.78
CA ARG A 53 12.72 16.43 -7.65
C ARG A 53 11.84 16.10 -6.46
N TYR A 54 10.88 16.94 -6.10
CA TYR A 54 9.92 16.65 -5.02
C TYR A 54 9.08 15.41 -5.30
N PHE A 55 8.55 15.27 -6.51
CA PHE A 55 7.81 14.07 -6.93
C PHE A 55 8.65 12.79 -6.80
N VAL A 56 9.93 12.83 -7.20
CA VAL A 56 10.84 11.68 -7.06
C VAL A 56 11.13 11.36 -5.60
N SER A 57 11.31 12.37 -4.76
CA SER A 57 11.48 12.18 -3.32
C SER A 57 10.23 11.56 -2.71
N ALA A 58 9.02 12.01 -3.09
CA ALA A 58 7.76 11.43 -2.63
C ALA A 58 7.63 9.96 -3.03
N MET A 59 7.96 9.58 -4.28
CA MET A 59 7.99 8.17 -4.69
C MET A 59 8.97 7.32 -3.86
N ARG A 60 10.12 7.88 -3.48
CA ARG A 60 11.11 7.18 -2.64
C ARG A 60 10.60 6.98 -1.23
N LEU A 61 9.98 8.00 -0.64
CA LEU A 61 9.38 7.93 0.68
C LEU A 61 8.25 6.89 0.73
N GLU A 62 7.39 6.86 -0.30
CA GLU A 62 6.35 5.83 -0.44
C GLU A 62 6.97 4.42 -0.51
N GLU A 63 8.02 4.23 -1.31
CA GLU A 63 8.69 2.93 -1.38
C GLU A 63 9.29 2.50 -0.03
N MET A 64 9.89 3.44 0.68
CA MET A 64 10.44 3.20 2.01
C MET A 64 9.33 2.81 2.99
N SER A 65 8.23 3.56 3.02
CA SER A 65 7.09 3.26 3.89
C SER A 65 6.53 1.86 3.62
N LEU A 66 6.39 1.46 2.35
CA LEU A 66 5.93 0.12 2.00
C LEU A 66 6.94 -0.98 2.38
N ARG A 67 8.24 -0.70 2.33
CA ARG A 67 9.27 -1.64 2.81
C ARG A 67 9.22 -1.77 4.33
N ASP A 68 9.02 -0.67 5.04
CA ASP A 68 8.91 -0.66 6.50
C ASP A 68 7.64 -1.39 6.95
N GLU A 69 6.52 -1.22 6.25
CA GLU A 69 5.29 -1.98 6.48
C GLU A 69 5.51 -3.50 6.31
N VAL A 70 6.19 -3.91 5.24
CA VAL A 70 6.56 -5.32 5.03
C VAL A 70 7.44 -5.83 6.17
N SER A 71 8.48 -5.07 6.54
CA SER A 71 9.41 -5.44 7.62
C SER A 71 8.70 -5.58 8.96
N SER A 72 7.89 -4.58 9.33
CA SER A 72 7.13 -4.58 10.59
C SER A 72 6.11 -5.70 10.64
N THR A 73 5.38 -5.95 9.53
CA THR A 73 4.41 -7.04 9.48
C THR A 73 5.11 -8.41 9.58
N GLN A 74 6.26 -8.57 8.93
CA GLN A 74 7.04 -9.80 9.05
C GLN A 74 7.57 -10.02 10.46
N ALA A 75 8.08 -8.98 11.11
CA ALA A 75 8.56 -9.06 12.48
C ALA A 75 7.45 -9.48 13.46
N GLU A 76 6.23 -8.94 13.28
CA GLU A 76 5.07 -9.35 14.09
C GLU A 76 4.74 -10.82 13.90
N VAL A 77 4.74 -11.32 12.65
CA VAL A 77 4.50 -12.76 12.40
C VAL A 77 5.60 -13.62 13.00
N GLU A 78 6.87 -13.23 12.85
CA GLU A 78 8.01 -13.95 13.43
C GLU A 78 7.94 -14.01 14.96
N PHE A 79 7.40 -12.97 15.60
CA PHE A 79 7.15 -12.93 17.03
C PHE A 79 5.96 -13.81 17.44
N GLN A 80 4.79 -13.67 16.81
CA GLN A 80 3.55 -14.34 17.22
C GLN A 80 3.48 -15.83 16.83
N GLN A 81 4.02 -16.19 15.67
CA GLN A 81 3.94 -17.55 15.13
C GLN A 81 4.42 -18.66 16.10
N PRO A 82 5.58 -18.55 16.78
CA PRO A 82 6.02 -19.56 17.73
C PRO A 82 5.09 -19.67 18.95
N HIS A 83 4.53 -18.56 19.45
CA HIS A 83 3.60 -18.57 20.58
C HIS A 83 2.30 -19.28 20.22
N ILE A 84 1.72 -18.96 19.06
CA ILE A 84 0.52 -19.63 18.55
C ILE A 84 0.79 -21.12 18.31
N ALA A 85 1.95 -21.47 17.76
CA ALA A 85 2.32 -22.86 17.52
C ALA A 85 2.45 -23.67 18.83
N ALA A 86 3.08 -23.10 19.86
CA ALA A 86 3.20 -23.72 21.18
C ALA A 86 1.82 -23.92 21.81
N ARG A 87 0.96 -22.90 21.79
CA ARG A 87 -0.40 -22.98 22.33
C ARG A 87 -1.25 -24.02 21.61
N LEU A 88 -1.15 -24.10 20.29
CA LEU A 88 -1.83 -25.13 19.50
C LEU A 88 -1.36 -26.54 19.85
N ALA A 89 -0.08 -26.73 20.19
CA ALA A 89 0.44 -28.03 20.64
C ALA A 89 -0.12 -28.41 22.02
N GLU A 90 -0.11 -27.48 22.98
CA GLU A 90 -0.69 -27.67 24.33
C GLU A 90 -2.17 -28.03 24.28
N LEU A 91 -2.95 -27.29 23.48
CA LEU A 91 -4.38 -27.52 23.32
C LEU A 91 -4.68 -28.86 22.67
N ARG A 92 -3.88 -29.31 21.69
CA ARG A 92 -4.04 -30.63 21.07
C ARG A 92 -3.72 -31.77 22.04
N SER A 93 -2.70 -31.61 22.88
CA SER A 93 -2.42 -32.58 23.95
C SER A 93 -3.60 -32.62 24.92
N SER A 94 -4.03 -31.47 25.42
CA SER A 94 -5.14 -31.33 26.35
C SER A 94 -6.45 -31.91 25.81
N LEU A 95 -6.71 -31.77 24.51
CA LEU A 95 -7.89 -32.34 23.86
C LEU A 95 -7.89 -33.87 23.85
N SER A 96 -6.70 -34.49 23.79
CA SER A 96 -6.55 -35.95 23.77
C SER A 96 -6.80 -36.56 25.15
N ASP A 97 -6.59 -35.79 26.21
CA ASP A 97 -6.71 -36.23 27.61
C ASP A 97 -8.09 -35.94 28.24
N ARG A 98 -9.03 -35.34 27.49
CA ARG A 98 -10.35 -34.93 28.02
C ARG A 98 -11.50 -35.81 27.51
N PRO A 99 -12.21 -36.52 28.40
CA PRO A 99 -13.39 -37.33 28.02
C PRO A 99 -14.69 -36.52 27.95
N GLU A 100 -14.72 -35.31 28.51
CA GLU A 100 -15.95 -34.49 28.60
C GLU A 100 -16.25 -33.71 27.30
N PRO A 101 -17.46 -33.86 26.71
CA PRO A 101 -17.80 -33.25 25.43
C PRO A 101 -17.76 -31.72 25.41
N LEU A 102 -18.16 -31.05 26.50
CA LEU A 102 -18.28 -29.60 26.58
C LEU A 102 -16.89 -28.94 26.71
N GLU A 103 -16.01 -29.50 27.52
CA GLU A 103 -14.64 -29.00 27.63
C GLU A 103 -13.86 -29.20 26.32
N ALA A 104 -14.08 -30.34 25.66
CA ALA A 104 -13.53 -30.62 24.35
C ALA A 104 -14.04 -29.64 23.27
N SER A 105 -15.28 -29.13 23.36
CA SER A 105 -15.78 -28.14 22.40
C SER A 105 -15.08 -26.79 22.55
N TYR A 106 -14.88 -26.29 23.78
CA TYR A 106 -14.17 -25.02 24.01
C TYR A 106 -12.73 -25.08 23.48
N ILE A 107 -12.02 -26.18 23.72
CA ILE A 107 -10.64 -26.36 23.20
C ILE A 107 -10.63 -26.37 21.66
N ARG A 108 -11.61 -26.99 21.01
CA ARG A 108 -11.72 -27.00 19.55
C ARG A 108 -11.99 -25.60 18.99
N GLU A 109 -12.82 -24.81 19.66
CA GLU A 109 -13.09 -23.42 19.30
C GLU A 109 -11.82 -22.56 19.42
N GLU A 110 -11.07 -22.68 20.52
CA GLU A 110 -9.80 -21.97 20.70
C GLU A 110 -8.78 -22.37 19.62
N ILE A 111 -8.65 -23.66 19.31
CA ILE A 111 -7.81 -24.15 18.20
C ILE A 111 -8.24 -23.53 16.86
N ALA A 112 -9.54 -23.42 16.60
CA ALA A 112 -10.05 -22.82 15.37
C ALA A 112 -9.72 -21.32 15.28
N GLN A 113 -9.89 -20.58 16.39
CA GLN A 113 -9.54 -19.16 16.48
C GLN A 113 -8.05 -18.93 16.22
N LEU A 114 -7.18 -19.67 16.89
CA LEU A 114 -5.72 -19.57 16.71
C LEU A 114 -5.26 -19.91 15.28
N ARG A 115 -5.95 -20.84 14.61
CA ARG A 115 -5.69 -21.16 13.19
C ARG A 115 -6.09 -20.01 12.27
N THR A 116 -7.25 -19.39 12.52
CA THR A 116 -7.70 -18.21 11.78
C THR A 116 -6.73 -17.06 11.96
N GLU A 117 -6.33 -16.77 13.19
CA GLU A 117 -5.35 -15.73 13.51
C GLU A 117 -4.03 -15.92 12.74
N LEU A 118 -3.49 -17.14 12.75
CA LEU A 118 -2.28 -17.47 11.99
C LEU A 118 -2.46 -17.35 10.46
N SER A 119 -3.66 -17.60 9.93
CA SER A 119 -3.97 -17.34 8.51
C SER A 119 -3.98 -15.85 8.22
N THR A 120 -4.65 -15.05 9.06
CA THR A 120 -4.73 -13.60 8.93
C THR A 120 -3.34 -12.95 8.94
N PHE A 121 -2.45 -13.40 9.82
CA PHE A 121 -1.06 -12.95 9.84
C PHE A 121 -0.31 -13.23 8.52
N LYS A 122 -0.46 -14.44 7.97
CA LYS A 122 0.17 -14.79 6.69
C LYS A 122 -0.39 -13.98 5.52
N GLU A 123 -1.70 -13.76 5.50
CA GLU A 123 -2.38 -12.92 4.51
C GLU A 123 -1.92 -11.47 4.60
N ALA A 124 -1.73 -10.91 5.80
CA ALA A 124 -1.21 -9.56 5.99
C ALA A 124 0.18 -9.39 5.37
N VAL A 125 1.10 -10.33 5.63
CA VAL A 125 2.45 -10.32 5.02
C VAL A 125 2.36 -10.42 3.50
N ALA A 126 1.52 -11.30 2.97
CA ALA A 126 1.33 -11.46 1.53
C ALA A 126 0.79 -10.17 0.88
N LYS A 127 -0.19 -9.52 1.52
CA LYS A 127 -0.77 -8.25 1.07
C LYS A 127 0.26 -7.12 1.07
N ALA A 128 1.03 -6.96 2.15
CA ALA A 128 2.08 -5.94 2.22
C ALA A 128 3.15 -6.15 1.12
N LYS A 129 3.59 -7.39 0.91
CA LYS A 129 4.53 -7.73 -0.17
C LYS A 129 3.94 -7.44 -1.55
N ALA A 130 2.68 -7.78 -1.77
CA ALA A 130 1.99 -7.51 -3.03
C ALA A 130 1.88 -6.01 -3.30
N ALA A 131 1.56 -5.19 -2.27
CA ALA A 131 1.51 -3.74 -2.39
C ALA A 131 2.88 -3.14 -2.78
N LEU A 132 3.96 -3.55 -2.10
CA LEU A 132 5.31 -3.12 -2.45
C LEU A 132 5.71 -3.51 -3.87
N GLN A 133 5.40 -4.73 -4.30
CA GLN A 133 5.71 -5.20 -5.65
C GLN A 133 4.87 -4.50 -6.71
N ALA A 134 3.58 -4.28 -6.44
CA ALA A 134 2.70 -3.52 -7.32
C ALA A 134 3.24 -2.10 -7.50
N PHE A 135 3.61 -1.42 -6.41
CA PHE A 135 4.22 -0.10 -6.46
C PHE A 135 5.54 -0.10 -7.23
N LYS A 136 6.43 -1.05 -6.98
CA LYS A 136 7.71 -1.17 -7.71
C LYS A 136 7.52 -1.35 -9.21
N ARG A 137 6.55 -2.17 -9.60
CA ARG A 137 6.23 -2.47 -11.00
C ARG A 137 5.58 -1.29 -11.71
N ASP A 138 4.63 -0.62 -11.06
CA ASP A 138 3.81 0.41 -11.68
C ASP A 138 3.56 1.58 -10.74
N LYS A 139 4.01 2.77 -11.15
CA LYS A 139 3.83 4.03 -10.41
C LYS A 139 2.48 4.69 -10.67
N ARG A 140 1.63 4.14 -11.53
CA ARG A 140 0.38 4.77 -11.96
C ARG A 140 -0.52 5.21 -10.82
N SER A 141 -0.87 4.31 -9.90
CA SER A 141 -1.78 4.63 -8.81
C SER A 141 -1.22 5.74 -7.92
N PHE A 142 0.07 5.66 -7.60
CA PHE A 142 0.77 6.71 -6.84
C PHE A 142 0.79 8.04 -7.60
N PHE A 143 1.13 8.02 -8.88
CA PHE A 143 1.19 9.22 -9.72
C PHE A 143 -0.15 9.94 -9.78
N VAL A 144 -1.24 9.20 -10.02
CA VAL A 144 -2.61 9.75 -10.05
C VAL A 144 -2.96 10.37 -8.69
N ALA A 145 -2.72 9.64 -7.60
CA ALA A 145 -3.01 10.13 -6.25
C ALA A 145 -2.21 11.39 -5.92
N TYR A 146 -0.91 11.36 -6.15
CA TYR A 146 0.01 12.47 -5.85
C TYR A 146 -0.34 13.73 -6.63
N VAL A 147 -0.55 13.62 -7.94
CA VAL A 147 -0.91 14.77 -8.78
C VAL A 147 -2.23 15.38 -8.33
N ASN A 148 -3.24 14.54 -8.06
CA ASN A 148 -4.52 15.04 -7.59
C ASN A 148 -4.40 15.71 -6.22
N GLU A 149 -3.60 15.17 -5.31
CA GLU A 149 -3.33 15.77 -4.00
C GLU A 149 -2.62 17.12 -4.12
N GLN A 150 -1.67 17.26 -5.06
CA GLN A 150 -1.00 18.53 -5.32
C GLN A 150 -1.95 19.60 -5.88
N LEU A 151 -2.84 19.22 -6.78
CA LEU A 151 -3.71 20.16 -7.50
C LEU A 151 -4.98 20.52 -6.72
N HIS A 152 -5.49 19.58 -5.91
CA HIS A 152 -6.80 19.69 -5.26
C HIS A 152 -6.73 19.65 -3.73
N GLY A 153 -5.54 19.42 -3.16
CA GLY A 153 -5.36 19.16 -1.74
C GLY A 153 -5.70 17.71 -1.36
N PRO A 154 -5.56 17.35 -0.07
CA PRO A 154 -5.90 16.03 0.40
C PRO A 154 -7.39 15.78 0.15
N ALA A 155 -7.72 14.67 -0.51
CA ALA A 155 -9.10 14.19 -0.53
C ALA A 155 -9.52 14.00 0.93
N ASN A 156 -10.55 14.74 1.39
CA ASN A 156 -11.10 14.61 2.74
C ASN A 156 -11.28 13.11 3.03
N ARG A 157 -10.41 12.55 3.88
CA ARG A 157 -10.47 11.17 4.36
C ARG A 157 -11.47 11.06 5.49
#